data_AF-A0AA35WHS7-F1
#
_entry.id   AF-A0AA35WHS7-F1
#
_cell.length_a   1.000
_cell.length_b   1.000
_cell.length_c   1.000
_cell.angle_alpha   90.00
_cell.angle_beta   90.00
_cell.angle_gamma   90.00
#
_symmetry.space_group_name_H-M   'P 1'
#
loop_
_entity.id
_entity.type
_entity.pdbx_description
1 polymer ?
#
loop_
_entity_poly.entity_id
_entity_poly.type
_entity_poly.pdbx_seq_one_letter_code
_entity_poly.pdbx_strand_id
1 'polypeptide(L)'
;MDSGLNYLDTAPDYGGGYSETIIGKAIAGRRESCIVATKTEAYDPDGVATDVEGSLRRLGTDYIDVLQFHGGWFYAGDLERILDGGGLAAYLKLRRKGRFDLSDFPQMVPLEAQSN
;
A
#
# COMPACT_ATOMS: atom_id res chain seq x y z
N MET A 1 12.52 13.71 4.97
CA MET A 1 13.35 12.78 5.78
C MET A 1 14.28 13.54 6.69
N ASP A 2 15.14 14.41 6.17
CA ASP A 2 16.10 15.19 6.99
C ASP A 2 15.42 16.06 8.08
N SER A 3 14.17 16.47 7.87
CA SER A 3 13.35 17.20 8.86
C SER A 3 12.51 16.29 9.79
N GLY A 4 12.77 14.99 9.83
CA GLY A 4 12.06 14.02 10.68
C GLY A 4 10.77 13.42 10.09
N LEU A 5 10.22 13.98 9.01
CA LEU A 5 9.10 13.36 8.28
C LEU A 5 9.59 12.19 7.42
N ASN A 6 9.04 11.00 7.65
CA ASN A 6 9.45 9.76 7.00
C ASN A 6 8.29 8.90 6.46
N TYR A 7 7.04 9.35 6.56
CA TYR A 7 5.88 8.69 5.94
C TYR A 7 5.58 9.31 4.58
N LEU A 8 5.59 8.48 3.54
CA LEU A 8 5.38 8.88 2.14
C LEU A 8 4.17 8.14 1.58
N ASP A 9 3.11 8.88 1.26
CA ASP A 9 1.89 8.33 0.65
C ASP A 9 1.85 8.61 -0.85
N THR A 10 1.49 7.59 -1.63
CA THR A 10 1.35 7.68 -3.10
C THR A 10 0.32 6.67 -3.61
N ALA A 11 0.11 6.61 -4.92
CA ALA A 11 -0.78 5.65 -5.57
C ALA A 11 -0.42 5.46 -7.05
N PRO A 12 -0.82 4.32 -7.66
CA PRO A 12 -0.72 4.12 -9.11
C PRO A 12 -1.42 5.21 -9.92
N ASP A 13 -2.58 5.71 -9.46
CA ASP A 13 -3.33 6.73 -10.21
C ASP A 13 -2.74 8.15 -10.08
N TYR A 14 -1.84 8.40 -9.11
CA TYR A 14 -1.28 9.75 -8.88
C TYR A 14 -0.34 10.16 -10.01
N GLY A 15 -0.90 10.91 -10.95
CA GLY A 15 -0.23 11.27 -12.21
C GLY A 15 0.07 10.05 -13.06
N GLY A 16 -0.78 9.01 -13.03
CA GLY A 16 -0.58 7.77 -13.80
C GLY A 16 0.73 7.06 -13.46
N GLY A 17 1.11 7.02 -12.18
CA GLY A 17 2.31 6.37 -11.66
C GLY A 17 3.55 7.28 -11.63
N TYR A 18 3.42 8.54 -12.04
CA TYR A 18 4.52 9.49 -11.98
C TYR A 18 4.93 9.81 -10.54
N SER A 19 3.97 9.90 -9.61
CA SER A 19 4.25 10.11 -8.18
C SER A 19 5.15 9.02 -7.60
N GLU A 20 4.82 7.74 -7.85
CA GLU A 20 5.63 6.60 -7.41
C GLU A 20 7.05 6.64 -8.01
N THR A 21 7.17 7.07 -9.26
CA THR A 21 8.49 7.21 -9.92
C THR A 21 9.34 8.32 -9.27
N ILE A 22 8.73 9.42 -8.84
CA ILE A 22 9.42 10.50 -8.11
C ILE A 22 9.85 10.01 -6.73
N ILE A 23 8.94 9.38 -5.99
CA ILE A 23 9.24 8.84 -4.66
C ILE A 23 10.33 7.78 -4.74
N GLY A 24 10.28 6.87 -5.71
CA GLY A 24 11.32 5.87 -5.92
C GLY A 24 12.71 6.46 -6.09
N LYS A 25 12.83 7.57 -6.85
CA LYS A 25 14.09 8.32 -6.96
C LYS A 25 14.50 8.98 -5.64
N ALA A 26 13.55 9.51 -4.88
CA ALA A 26 13.83 10.20 -3.62
C ALA A 26 14.27 9.26 -2.49
N ILE A 27 13.77 8.02 -2.48
CA ILE A 27 14.10 7.01 -1.44
C ILE A 27 15.29 6.13 -1.81
N ALA A 28 15.85 6.26 -3.03
CA ALA A 28 17.00 5.49 -3.47
C ALA A 28 18.19 5.67 -2.52
N GLY A 29 18.71 4.55 -1.98
CA GLY A 29 19.77 4.55 -0.97
C GLY A 29 19.34 4.97 0.44
N ARG A 30 18.04 5.23 0.66
CA ARG A 30 17.45 5.65 1.95
C ARG A 30 16.16 4.89 2.29
N ARG A 31 15.87 3.80 1.57
CA ARG A 31 14.60 3.06 1.64
C ARG A 31 14.20 2.66 3.07
N GLU A 32 15.16 2.19 3.85
CA GLU A 32 14.93 1.74 5.24
C GLU A 32 14.65 2.89 6.22
N SER A 33 14.90 4.13 5.83
CA SER A 33 14.66 5.30 6.70
C SER A 33 13.29 5.93 6.50
N CYS A 34 12.41 5.33 5.68
CA CYS A 34 11.06 5.81 5.40
C CYS A 34 10.02 4.68 5.37
N ILE A 35 8.78 5.07 5.63
CA ILE A 35 7.59 4.25 5.46
C ILE A 35 6.93 4.69 4.15
N VAL A 36 6.80 3.77 3.21
CA VAL A 36 6.20 3.99 1.89
C VAL A 36 4.83 3.31 1.86
N ALA A 37 3.80 4.13 1.72
CA ALA A 37 2.43 3.69 1.51
C ALA A 37 2.03 3.88 0.05
N THR A 38 1.47 2.84 -0.55
CA THR A 38 0.81 2.93 -1.86
C THR A 38 -0.53 2.18 -1.85
N LYS A 39 -1.19 2.15 -3.00
CA LYS A 39 -2.58 1.74 -3.11
C LYS A 39 -2.76 0.78 -4.30
N THR A 40 -3.85 0.01 -4.27
CA THR A 40 -4.35 -0.72 -5.43
C THR A 40 -5.70 -0.14 -5.82
N GLU A 41 -5.90 0.04 -7.12
CA GLU A 41 -7.18 0.47 -7.72
C GLU A 41 -8.11 -0.74 -7.92
N ALA A 42 -7.53 -1.94 -7.95
CA ALA A 42 -8.25 -3.18 -8.22
C ALA A 42 -8.85 -3.82 -6.96
N TYR A 43 -9.96 -4.52 -7.18
CA TYR A 43 -10.65 -5.31 -6.17
C TYR A 43 -10.65 -6.81 -6.47
N ASP A 44 -10.18 -7.23 -7.65
CA ASP A 44 -10.05 -8.64 -8.03
C ASP A 44 -8.60 -9.14 -7.91
N PRO A 45 -8.38 -10.47 -7.77
CA PRO A 45 -7.07 -11.04 -7.52
C PRO A 45 -5.96 -10.64 -8.49
N ASP A 46 -6.25 -10.65 -9.79
CA ASP A 46 -5.26 -10.42 -10.84
C ASP A 46 -4.89 -8.93 -10.92
N GLY A 47 -5.89 -8.05 -10.78
CA GLY A 47 -5.67 -6.62 -10.70
C GLY A 47 -4.82 -6.23 -9.48
N VAL A 48 -5.12 -6.78 -8.29
CA VAL A 48 -4.33 -6.50 -7.07
C VAL A 48 -2.87 -6.92 -7.24
N ALA A 49 -2.62 -8.11 -7.82
CA ALA A 49 -1.26 -8.56 -8.10
C ALA A 49 -0.53 -7.65 -9.10
N THR A 50 -1.23 -7.25 -10.17
CA THR A 50 -0.69 -6.37 -11.21
C THR A 50 -0.32 -5.00 -10.66
N ASP A 51 -1.18 -4.41 -9.84
CA ASP A 51 -0.95 -3.11 -9.21
C ASP A 51 0.27 -3.14 -8.28
N VAL A 52 0.38 -4.18 -7.44
CA VAL A 52 1.50 -4.34 -6.53
C VAL A 52 2.83 -4.48 -7.29
N GLU A 53 2.87 -5.32 -8.32
CA GLU A 53 4.08 -5.48 -9.14
C GLU A 53 4.42 -4.20 -9.92
N GLY A 54 3.41 -3.48 -10.40
CA GLY A 54 3.57 -2.17 -11.03
C GLY A 54 4.17 -1.14 -10.09
N SER A 55 3.65 -1.07 -8.87
CA SER A 55 4.06 -0.12 -7.84
C SER A 55 5.49 -0.38 -7.37
N LEU A 56 5.83 -1.64 -7.06
CA LEU A 56 7.20 -2.05 -6.71
C LEU A 56 8.21 -1.64 -7.79
N ARG A 57 7.86 -1.87 -9.07
CA ARG A 57 8.71 -1.47 -10.21
C ARG A 57 8.91 0.04 -10.29
N ARG A 58 7.85 0.84 -10.12
CA ARG A 58 7.94 2.32 -10.22
C ARG A 58 8.66 2.93 -9.02
N LEU A 59 8.42 2.39 -7.82
CA LEU A 59 9.10 2.77 -6.58
C LEU A 59 10.57 2.29 -6.55
N GLY A 60 10.95 1.32 -7.39
CA GLY A 60 12.32 0.80 -7.43
C GLY A 60 12.72 0.08 -6.14
N THR A 61 11.78 -0.63 -5.51
CA THR A 61 11.98 -1.36 -4.25
C THR A 61 11.30 -2.74 -4.34
N ASP A 62 11.70 -3.65 -3.48
CA ASP A 62 11.20 -5.02 -3.35
C ASP A 62 10.05 -5.17 -2.35
N TYR A 63 9.83 -4.17 -1.49
CA TYR A 63 8.73 -4.15 -0.52
C TYR A 63 8.06 -2.77 -0.36
N ILE A 64 6.77 -2.81 -0.03
CA ILE A 64 5.94 -1.66 0.38
C ILE A 64 5.64 -1.80 1.88
N ASP A 65 5.59 -0.72 2.64
CA ASP A 65 5.23 -0.83 4.07
C ASP A 65 3.70 -0.93 4.21
N VAL A 66 2.97 -0.03 3.56
CA VAL A 66 1.50 0.00 3.67
C VAL A 66 0.87 -0.12 2.29
N LEU A 67 0.06 -1.18 2.10
CA LEU A 67 -0.79 -1.32 0.92
C LEU A 67 -2.25 -1.11 1.32
N GLN A 68 -2.94 -0.20 0.63
CA GLN A 68 -4.34 0.13 0.84
C GLN A 68 -5.17 -0.19 -0.42
N PHE A 69 -6.44 -0.55 -0.27
CA PHE A 69 -7.40 -0.39 -1.36
C PHE A 69 -7.68 1.10 -1.51
N HIS A 70 -7.45 1.69 -2.70
CA HIS A 70 -7.48 3.15 -2.87
C HIS A 70 -8.85 3.75 -2.54
N GLY A 71 -9.92 3.01 -2.83
CA GLY A 71 -11.28 3.48 -2.65
C GLY A 71 -11.68 4.53 -3.68
N GLY A 72 -12.62 5.39 -3.30
CA GLY A 72 -13.27 6.36 -4.18
C GLY A 72 -14.75 6.46 -3.85
N TRP A 73 -15.61 6.45 -4.87
CA TRP A 73 -17.03 6.16 -4.64
C TRP A 73 -17.18 4.69 -4.31
N PHE A 74 -17.38 4.38 -3.04
CA PHE A 74 -17.50 3.02 -2.56
C PHE A 74 -18.93 2.51 -2.75
N TYR A 75 -19.10 1.44 -3.52
CA TYR A 75 -20.39 0.79 -3.72
C TYR A 75 -20.45 -0.54 -2.98
N ALA A 76 -21.66 -0.97 -2.60
CA ALA A 76 -21.84 -2.25 -1.91
C ALA A 76 -21.25 -3.44 -2.69
N GLY A 77 -21.26 -3.40 -4.02
CA GLY A 77 -20.65 -4.42 -4.87
C GLY A 77 -19.11 -4.47 -4.79
N ASP A 78 -18.45 -3.37 -4.41
CA ASP A 78 -16.99 -3.37 -4.22
C ASP A 78 -16.61 -4.18 -2.98
N LEU A 79 -17.44 -4.14 -1.92
CA LEU A 79 -17.25 -4.96 -0.73
C LEU A 79 -17.29 -6.45 -1.07
N GLU A 80 -18.27 -6.87 -1.88
CA GLU A 80 -18.39 -8.24 -2.35
C GLU A 80 -17.14 -8.66 -3.14
N ARG A 81 -16.64 -7.81 -4.05
CA ARG A 81 -15.40 -8.10 -4.81
C ARG A 81 -14.18 -8.26 -3.91
N ILE A 82 -14.04 -7.37 -2.92
CA ILE A 82 -12.91 -7.40 -1.98
C ILE A 82 -12.99 -8.65 -1.08
N LEU A 83 -14.13 -8.91 -0.45
CA LEU A 83 -14.26 -9.98 0.53
C LEU A 83 -14.46 -11.35 -0.15
N ASP A 84 -15.51 -11.47 -0.95
CA ASP A 84 -15.99 -12.74 -1.50
C ASP A 84 -15.42 -13.03 -2.90
N GLY A 85 -15.14 -11.99 -3.68
CA GLY A 85 -14.50 -12.05 -5.00
C GLY A 85 -13.00 -12.34 -4.97
N GLY A 86 -12.40 -12.47 -3.79
CA GLY A 86 -11.02 -12.90 -3.60
C GLY A 86 -9.97 -11.79 -3.62
N GLY A 87 -10.34 -10.52 -3.75
CA GLY A 87 -9.40 -9.39 -3.68
C GLY A 87 -8.58 -9.39 -2.39
N LEU A 88 -9.25 -9.54 -1.24
CA LEU A 88 -8.62 -9.64 0.07
C LEU A 88 -7.77 -10.91 0.20
N ALA A 89 -8.20 -12.03 -0.38
CA ALA A 89 -7.41 -13.26 -0.37
C ALA A 89 -6.09 -13.10 -1.15
N ALA A 90 -6.12 -12.40 -2.29
CA ALA A 90 -4.94 -12.06 -3.08
C ALA A 90 -4.03 -11.09 -2.33
N TYR A 91 -4.60 -10.03 -1.73
CA TYR A 91 -3.89 -9.10 -0.85
C TYR A 91 -3.13 -9.86 0.25
N LEU A 92 -3.82 -10.71 1.01
CA LEU A 92 -3.20 -11.47 2.11
C LEU A 92 -2.13 -12.46 1.60
N LYS A 93 -2.30 -13.02 0.41
CA LYS A 93 -1.30 -13.88 -0.23
C LYS A 93 -0.03 -13.10 -0.58
N LEU A 94 -0.15 -11.88 -1.08
CA LEU A 94 0.99 -11.00 -1.38
C LEU A 94 1.70 -10.53 -0.11
N ARG A 95 0.94 -10.22 0.95
CA ARG A 95 1.49 -9.94 2.28
C ARG A 95 2.34 -11.10 2.79
N ARG A 96 1.82 -12.33 2.76
CA ARG A 96 2.57 -13.54 3.17
C ARG A 96 3.83 -13.79 2.33
N LYS A 97 3.92 -13.25 1.12
CA LYS A 97 5.11 -13.30 0.25
C LYS A 97 6.12 -12.18 0.54
N GLY A 98 5.88 -11.34 1.55
CA GLY A 98 6.75 -10.22 1.91
C GLY A 98 6.74 -9.06 0.90
N ARG A 99 5.73 -8.98 0.03
CA ARG A 99 5.60 -7.85 -0.92
C ARG A 99 5.21 -6.55 -0.22
N PHE A 100 4.55 -6.68 0.92
CA PHE A 100 4.33 -5.58 1.83
C PHE A 100 4.13 -6.06 3.27
N ASP A 101 4.41 -5.20 4.25
CA ASP A 101 4.17 -5.52 5.67
C ASP A 101 3.74 -4.32 6.52
N LEU A 102 2.56 -4.45 7.13
CA LEU A 102 1.96 -3.47 8.02
C LEU A 102 2.55 -3.49 9.45
N SER A 103 3.54 -4.34 9.72
CA SER A 103 4.15 -4.50 11.05
C SER A 103 4.75 -3.22 11.59
N ASP A 104 5.32 -2.40 10.71
CA ASP A 104 6.06 -1.20 11.06
C ASP A 104 5.14 0.03 11.16
N PHE A 105 3.88 -0.12 10.76
CA PHE A 105 2.85 0.88 10.97
C PHE A 105 2.27 0.72 12.39
N PRO A 106 2.21 1.79 13.20
CA PRO A 106 1.65 1.71 14.55
C PRO A 106 0.23 1.16 14.46
N GLN A 107 0.01 -0.01 15.05
CA GLN A 107 -1.31 -0.61 15.11
C GLN A 107 -2.23 0.34 15.87
N MET A 108 -3.35 0.71 15.26
CA MET A 108 -4.36 1.51 15.95
C MET A 108 -4.84 0.70 17.17
N VAL A 109 -4.43 1.14 18.35
CA VAL A 109 -4.97 0.64 19.61
C VAL A 109 -6.40 1.18 19.71
N PRO A 110 -7.43 0.34 19.87
CA PRO A 110 -8.81 0.81 20.03
C PRO A 110 -8.87 1.89 21.12
N LEU A 111 -9.63 2.96 20.86
CA LEU A 111 -9.77 4.09 21.80
C LEU A 111 -10.22 3.62 23.20
N GLU A 112 -11.00 2.55 23.26
CA GLU A 112 -11.47 1.91 24.49
C GLU A 112 -10.32 1.32 25.34
N ALA A 113 -9.21 0.92 24.72
CA ALA A 113 -8.04 0.35 25.39
C ALA A 113 -7.04 1.41 25.87
N GLN A 114 -7.31 2.70 25.68
CA GLN A 114 -6.48 3.82 26.15
C GLN A 114 -6.96 4.43 27.48
N SER A 115 -7.98 3.82 28.10
CA SER A 115 -8.50 4.24 29.40
C SER A 115 -7.82 3.44 30.51
N ASN A 116 -6.64 3.87 30.95
CA ASN A 116 -6.03 3.51 32.24
C ASN A 116 -5.22 4.69 32.78
#